data_AF-A0AB37QH37-F1
#
_entry.id   AF-A0AB37QH37-F1
#
_cell.length_a   1.000
_cell.length_b   1.000
_cell.length_c   1.000
_cell.angle_alpha   90.00
_cell.angle_beta   90.00
_cell.angle_gamma   90.00
#
_symmetry.space_group_name_H-M   'P 1'
#
loop_
_entity.id
_entity.type
_entity.pdbx_description
1 polymer ?
#
loop_
_entity_poly.entity_id
_entity_poly.type
_entity_poly.pdbx_seq_one_letter_code
_entity_poly.pdbx_strand_id
1 'polypeptide(L)'
;MSNPEHYSRVAKRIAESLNTIGILSEVLAENTVAREGSDEGESDEQLSCRCEAGVQAAIRLIAMAAYTDLQSMAQGLGVPE
;
A
#
# COMPACT_ATOMS: atom_id res chain seq x y z
N MET A 1 6.20 6.33 -29.75
CA MET A 1 4.89 7.02 -29.70
C MET A 1 4.25 6.69 -28.37
N SER A 2 3.97 7.70 -27.56
CA SER A 2 3.29 7.57 -26.27
C SER A 2 1.85 7.09 -26.51
N ASN A 3 1.45 5.96 -25.91
CA ASN A 3 0.10 5.41 -26.05
C ASN A 3 -0.78 5.93 -24.88
N PRO A 4 -1.71 6.87 -25.09
CA PRO A 4 -2.47 7.52 -24.01
C PRO A 4 -3.30 6.52 -23.19
N GLU A 5 -3.85 5.51 -23.86
CA GLU A 5 -4.59 4.40 -23.24
C GLU A 5 -3.71 3.58 -22.29
N HIS A 6 -2.42 3.43 -22.61
CA HIS A 6 -1.47 2.72 -21.76
C HIS A 6 -1.20 3.51 -20.48
N TYR A 7 -0.94 4.81 -20.58
CA TYR A 7 -0.66 5.64 -19.40
C TYR A 7 -1.88 5.81 -18.49
N SER A 8 -3.09 5.90 -19.07
CA SER A 8 -4.33 5.91 -18.28
C SER A 8 -4.48 4.64 -17.44
N ARG A 9 -4.19 3.46 -18.01
CA ARG A 9 -4.20 2.18 -17.28
C ARG A 9 -3.14 2.11 -16.19
N VAL A 10 -1.93 2.59 -16.46
CA VAL A 10 -0.84 2.63 -15.48
C VAL A 10 -1.18 3.58 -14.33
N ALA A 11 -1.69 4.77 -14.61
CA ALA A 11 -2.14 5.72 -13.59
C ALA A 11 -3.26 5.13 -12.71
N LYS A 12 -4.21 4.40 -13.31
CA LYS A 12 -5.26 3.69 -12.56
C LYS A 12 -4.67 2.64 -11.62
N ARG A 13 -3.72 1.82 -12.07
CA ARG A 13 -3.04 0.81 -11.23
C ARG A 13 -2.28 1.45 -10.06
N ILE A 14 -1.62 2.59 -10.29
CA ILE A 14 -0.95 3.35 -9.23
C ILE A 14 -1.97 3.82 -8.19
N ALA A 15 -3.10 4.38 -8.63
CA ALA A 15 -4.16 4.83 -7.72
C ALA A 15 -4.74 3.67 -6.89
N GLU A 16 -5.00 2.51 -7.52
CA GLU A 16 -5.47 1.30 -6.83
C GLU A 16 -4.43 0.78 -5.82
N SER A 17 -3.14 0.85 -6.17
CA SER A 17 -2.04 0.46 -5.28
C SER A 17 -1.95 1.37 -4.07
N LEU A 18 -2.04 2.69 -4.26
CA LEU A 18 -2.05 3.68 -3.18
C LEU A 18 -3.25 3.52 -2.26
N ASN A 19 -4.45 3.29 -2.83
CA ASN A 19 -5.65 3.01 -2.05
C ASN A 19 -5.49 1.74 -1.19
N THR A 20 -4.94 0.68 -1.77
CA THR A 20 -4.68 -0.58 -1.05
C THR A 20 -3.68 -0.37 0.10
N ILE A 21 -2.61 0.40 -0.14
CA ILE A 21 -1.64 0.76 0.91
C ILE A 21 -2.33 1.55 2.03
N GLY A 22 -3.22 2.48 1.70
CA GLY A 22 -4.02 3.23 2.68
C GLY A 22 -4.81 2.32 3.60
N ILE A 23 -5.62 1.42 3.02
CA ILE A 23 -6.43 0.45 3.76
C ILE A 23 -5.56 -0.43 4.66
N LEU A 24 -4.46 -0.97 4.15
CA LEU A 24 -3.55 -1.81 4.94
C LEU A 24 -2.86 -1.04 6.07
N SER A 25 -2.60 0.25 5.88
CA SER A 25 -2.03 1.12 6.90
C SER A 25 -3.04 1.44 8.00
N GLU A 26 -4.31 1.66 7.63
CA GLU A 26 -5.43 1.82 8.58
C GLU A 26 -5.58 0.58 9.46
N VAL A 27 -5.53 -0.62 8.87
CA VAL A 27 -5.57 -1.89 9.62
C VAL A 27 -4.46 -1.98 10.67
N LEU A 28 -3.23 -1.56 10.34
CA LEU A 28 -2.12 -1.54 11.31
C LEU A 28 -2.32 -0.48 12.40
N ALA A 29 -2.86 0.69 12.03
CA ALA A 29 -3.13 1.76 12.97
C ALA A 29 -4.23 1.36 13.96
N GLU A 30 -5.34 0.82 13.47
CA GLU A 30 -6.44 0.27 14.29
C GLU A 30 -5.93 -0.82 15.22
N ASN A 31 -5.09 -1.73 14.73
CA ASN A 31 -4.53 -2.78 15.56
C ASN A 31 -3.60 -2.25 16.67
N THR A 32 -2.86 -1.18 16.40
CA THR A 32 -2.03 -0.49 17.41
C THR A 32 -2.90 0.16 18.48
N VAL A 33 -3.96 0.88 18.07
CA VAL A 33 -4.92 1.52 18.99
C VAL A 33 -5.62 0.48 19.87
N ALA A 34 -6.07 -0.63 19.30
CA ALA A 34 -6.69 -1.73 20.05
C ALA A 34 -5.73 -2.32 21.09
N ARG A 35 -4.44 -2.44 20.77
CA ARG A 35 -3.40 -2.92 21.71
C ARG A 35 -3.12 -1.94 22.84
N GLU A 36 -3.18 -0.64 22.58
CA GLU A 36 -2.93 0.40 23.59
C GLU A 36 -4.15 0.66 24.48
N GLY A 37 -5.37 0.42 23.96
CA GLY A 37 -6.64 0.65 24.65
C GLY A 37 -7.21 -0.56 25.37
N SER A 38 -6.63 -1.75 25.21
CA SER A 38 -7.09 -2.95 25.91
C SER A 38 -6.53 -2.97 27.34
N ASP A 39 -7.39 -2.67 28.31
CA ASP A 39 -7.17 -3.09 29.70
C ASP A 39 -7.09 -4.63 29.73
N GLU A 40 -6.29 -5.20 30.65
CA GLU A 40 -5.82 -6.60 30.73
C GLU A 40 -6.90 -7.74 30.67
N GLY A 41 -8.17 -7.46 30.35
CA GLY A 41 -9.27 -8.42 30.31
C GLY A 41 -10.18 -8.41 29.09
N GLU A 42 -10.07 -7.47 28.14
CA GLU A 42 -10.92 -7.44 26.93
C GLU A 42 -10.14 -7.89 25.70
N SER A 43 -10.43 -9.11 25.23
CA SER A 43 -9.85 -9.68 24.02
C SER A 43 -10.56 -9.12 22.78
N ASP A 44 -10.22 -7.89 22.39
CA ASP A 44 -10.43 -7.50 21.00
C ASP A 44 -9.53 -8.39 20.12
N GLU A 45 -10.04 -8.83 18.97
CA GLU A 45 -9.31 -9.69 18.02
C GLU A 45 -8.13 -8.92 17.42
N GLN A 46 -7.01 -8.89 18.14
CA GLN A 46 -5.77 -8.26 17.69
C GLN A 46 -5.04 -9.16 16.69
N LEU A 47 -4.50 -8.56 15.63
CA LEU A 47 -3.54 -9.21 14.76
C LEU A 47 -2.34 -9.68 15.59
N SER A 48 -1.92 -10.92 15.36
CA SER A 48 -0.63 -11.39 15.89
C SER A 48 0.53 -10.62 15.24
N CYS A 49 1.70 -10.58 15.89
CA CYS A 49 2.91 -9.95 15.33
C CYS A 49 3.26 -10.48 13.93
N ARG A 50 2.97 -11.76 13.64
CA ARG A 50 3.19 -12.36 12.32
C ARG A 50 2.23 -11.79 11.28
N CYS A 51 0.99 -11.52 11.64
CA CYS A 51 0.01 -10.89 10.77
C CYS A 51 0.39 -9.43 10.49
N GLU A 52 0.78 -8.65 11.52
CA GLU A 52 1.29 -7.27 11.35
C GLU A 52 2.47 -7.24 10.37
N ALA A 53 3.47 -8.11 10.57
CA ALA A 53 4.62 -8.22 9.68
C ALA A 53 4.24 -8.58 8.25
N GLY A 54 3.23 -9.45 8.07
CA GLY A 54 2.67 -9.81 6.77
C GLY A 54 2.03 -8.61 6.06
N VAL A 55 1.25 -7.80 6.78
CA VAL A 55 0.63 -6.58 6.25
C VAL A 55 1.69 -5.55 5.87
N GLN A 56 2.70 -5.34 6.71
CA GLN A 56 3.83 -4.45 6.40
C GLN A 56 4.62 -4.92 5.17
N ALA A 57 4.83 -6.23 5.01
CA ALA A 57 5.48 -6.79 3.82
C ALA A 57 4.63 -6.59 2.57
N ALA A 58 3.31 -6.78 2.66
CA ALA A 58 2.38 -6.52 1.55
C ALA A 58 2.42 -5.05 1.11
N ILE A 59 2.39 -4.10 2.06
CA ILE A 59 2.54 -2.66 1.77
C ILE A 59 3.83 -2.39 0.99
N ARG A 60 4.96 -2.96 1.41
CA ARG A 60 6.26 -2.78 0.73
C ARG A 60 6.23 -3.30 -0.70
N LEU A 61 5.67 -4.49 -0.92
CA LEU A 61 5.58 -5.09 -2.26
C LEU A 61 4.69 -4.26 -3.19
N ILE A 62 3.56 -3.77 -2.70
CA ILE A 62 2.64 -2.92 -3.47
C ILE A 62 3.31 -1.58 -3.79
N ALA A 63 4.02 -0.98 -2.83
CA ALA A 63 4.75 0.27 -3.04
C ALA A 63 5.85 0.12 -4.11
N MET A 64 6.60 -0.98 -4.09
CA MET A 64 7.62 -1.27 -5.11
C MET A 64 7.00 -1.46 -6.50
N ALA A 65 5.85 -2.14 -6.59
CA ALA A 65 5.13 -2.31 -7.85
C ALA A 65 4.63 -0.96 -8.39
N ALA A 66 4.02 -0.13 -7.54
CA ALA A 66 3.55 1.21 -7.90
C ALA A 66 4.71 2.14 -8.31
N TYR A 67 5.86 2.04 -7.64
CA TYR A 67 7.07 2.77 -8.03
C TYR A 67 7.56 2.35 -9.42
N THR A 68 7.58 1.05 -9.72
CA THR A 68 7.98 0.54 -11.04
C THR A 68 7.06 1.05 -12.15
N ASP A 69 5.75 1.04 -11.90
CA ASP A 69 4.75 1.61 -12.80
C ASP A 69 4.95 3.12 -13.01
N LEU A 70 5.21 3.86 -11.93
CA LEU A 70 5.46 5.30 -11.97
C LEU A 70 6.73 5.64 -12.75
N GLN A 71 7.83 4.94 -12.50
CA GLN A 71 9.11 5.13 -13.19
C GLN A 71 8.96 4.82 -14.69
N SER A 72 8.28 3.74 -15.05
CA SER A 72 8.01 3.37 -16.44
C SER A 72 7.19 4.45 -17.15
N MET A 73 6.18 5.00 -16.47
CA MET A 73 5.37 6.10 -17.00
C MET A 73 6.19 7.39 -17.15
N ALA A 74 7.03 7.74 -16.17
CA ALA A 74 7.89 8.92 -16.20
C ALA A 74 8.89 8.87 -17.38
N GLN A 75 9.58 7.74 -17.54
CA GLN A 75 10.48 7.51 -18.68
C GLN A 75 9.75 7.58 -20.02
N GLY A 76 8.56 6.98 -20.11
CA GLY A 76 7.72 7.02 -21.31
C GLY A 76 7.22 8.43 -21.67
N LEU A 77 7.17 9.34 -20.71
CA LEU A 77 6.83 10.76 -20.90
C LEU A 77 8.07 11.65 -21.09
N GLY A 78 9.29 11.09 -21.04
CA GLY A 78 10.53 11.84 -21.17
C GLY A 78 10.91 12.65 -19.92
N VAL A 79 10.35 12.31 -18.75
CA VAL A 79 10.76 12.89 -17.47
C VAL A 79 12.08 12.22 -17.05
N PRO A 80 13.16 12.99 -16.78
CA PRO A 80 14.44 12.44 -16.34
C PRO A 80 14.37 11.84 -14.93
N GLU A 81 15.35 10.98 -14.61
CA GLU A 81 15.50 10.32 -13.30
C GLU A 81 15.83 11.30 -12.15
#